data_AF-A0A849EB51-F1
#
_entry.id   AF-A0A849EB51-F1
#
_cell.length_a   1.000
_cell.length_b   1.000
_cell.length_c   1.000
_cell.angle_alpha   90.00
_cell.angle_beta   90.00
_cell.angle_gamma   90.00
#
_symmetry.space_group_name_H-M   'P 1'
#
loop_
_entity.id
_entity.type
_entity.pdbx_description
1 polymer ?
#
loop_
_entity_poly.entity_id
_entity_poly.type
_entity_poly.pdbx_seq_one_letter_code
_entity_poly.pdbx_strand_id
1 'polypeptide(L)'
;TMAWVRLDLDLASGQALIEEVQNDWLRGASSARAAVVRAINSGRPNDGVWGIGPARGVKPYCEYVLKRHAHDWAEVALSAAIGFLIDEIGISQIWYHDSDTRARVKRIKWSKPPRSIYTSLPRSFCFERTSQAPGFLVSSAPKNLGRRMRRGEETFWRMDATRKLN
;
A
#
# COMPACT_ATOMS: atom_id res chain seq x y z
N THR A 1 -12.46 5.08 -4.09
CA THR A 1 -12.06 3.91 -3.27
C THR A 1 -11.38 4.41 -2.00
N MET A 2 -11.70 3.86 -0.83
CA MET A 2 -11.10 4.31 0.44
C MET A 2 -9.64 3.89 0.59
N ALA A 3 -9.34 2.62 0.33
CA ALA A 3 -7.99 2.08 0.25
C ALA A 3 -7.97 0.94 -0.77
N TRP A 4 -6.81 0.64 -1.33
CA TRP A 4 -6.62 -0.51 -2.20
C TRP A 4 -5.25 -1.14 -1.98
N VAL A 5 -5.17 -2.43 -2.27
CA VAL A 5 -3.94 -3.21 -2.26
C VAL A 5 -3.74 -3.78 -3.65
N ARG A 6 -2.53 -3.61 -4.21
CA ARG A 6 -2.16 -4.22 -5.49
C ARG A 6 -1.38 -5.48 -5.24
N LEU A 7 -1.85 -6.55 -5.86
CA LEU A 7 -1.35 -7.90 -5.71
C LEU A 7 -0.87 -8.42 -7.07
N ASP A 8 0.32 -8.99 -7.08
CA ASP A 8 0.76 -9.89 -8.14
C ASP A 8 0.61 -11.33 -7.64
N LEU A 9 -0.03 -12.19 -8.42
CA LEU A 9 -0.35 -13.57 -8.04
C LEU A 9 0.40 -14.55 -8.93
N ASP A 10 1.07 -15.52 -8.32
CA ASP A 10 1.54 -16.73 -8.98
C ASP A 10 0.84 -17.95 -8.39
N LEU A 11 -0.30 -18.29 -9.00
CA LEU A 11 -1.14 -19.39 -8.58
C LEU A 11 -0.44 -20.76 -8.71
N ALA A 12 0.53 -20.88 -9.63
CA ALA A 12 1.21 -22.14 -9.87
C ALA A 12 2.19 -22.49 -8.74
N SER A 13 2.88 -21.50 -8.19
CA SER A 13 3.81 -21.70 -7.06
C SER A 13 3.18 -21.42 -5.69
N GLY A 14 1.92 -20.98 -5.64
CA GLY A 14 1.24 -20.62 -4.40
C GLY A 14 1.86 -19.39 -3.74
N GLN A 15 2.34 -18.43 -4.54
CA GLN A 15 2.99 -17.21 -4.08
C GLN A 15 2.17 -15.97 -4.47
N ALA A 16 2.17 -14.96 -3.61
CA ALA A 16 1.68 -13.62 -3.95
C ALA A 16 2.70 -12.56 -3.55
N LEU A 17 2.70 -11.43 -4.26
CA LEU A 17 3.45 -10.23 -3.89
C LEU A 17 2.48 -9.07 -3.69
N ILE A 18 2.52 -8.52 -2.49
CA ILE A 18 1.90 -7.24 -2.16
C ILE A 18 2.83 -6.14 -2.66
N GLU A 19 2.48 -5.58 -3.82
CA GLU A 19 3.28 -4.54 -4.46
C GLU A 19 3.15 -3.19 -3.73
N GLU A 20 1.94 -2.91 -3.27
CA GLU A 20 1.55 -1.59 -2.79
C GLU A 20 0.25 -1.62 -2.01
N VAL A 21 0.24 -0.92 -0.88
CA VAL A 21 -0.95 -0.54 -0.12
C VAL A 21 -1.12 0.97 -0.25
N GLN A 22 -2.26 1.43 -0.79
CA GLN A 22 -2.58 2.85 -0.91
C GLN A 22 -3.85 3.23 -0.17
N ASN A 23 -3.83 4.44 0.38
CA ASN A 23 -5.02 5.14 0.84
C ASN A 23 -5.19 6.43 0.03
N ASP A 24 -5.93 6.33 -1.07
CA ASP A 24 -6.17 7.45 -1.97
C ASP A 24 -7.14 8.46 -1.38
N TRP A 25 -8.11 7.97 -0.60
CA TRP A 25 -9.16 8.82 -0.07
C TRP A 25 -8.63 9.82 0.96
N LEU A 26 -7.76 9.41 1.89
CA LEU A 26 -7.15 10.33 2.87
C LEU A 26 -6.33 11.42 2.18
N ARG A 27 -5.62 11.10 1.09
CA ARG A 27 -4.87 12.07 0.31
C ARG A 27 -5.78 13.08 -0.40
N GLY A 28 -6.86 12.59 -1.01
CA GLY A 28 -7.90 13.42 -1.61
C GLY A 28 -8.55 14.34 -0.60
N ALA A 29 -9.00 13.80 0.53
CA ALA A 29 -9.66 14.54 1.59
C ALA A 29 -8.74 15.57 2.28
N SER A 30 -7.45 15.25 2.45
CA SER A 30 -6.46 16.20 2.98
C SER A 30 -6.21 17.36 2.03
N SER A 31 -6.08 17.07 0.73
CA SER A 31 -5.95 18.09 -0.32
C SER A 31 -7.17 19.01 -0.37
N ALA A 32 -8.36 18.43 -0.22
CA ALA A 32 -9.63 19.15 -0.18
C ALA A 32 -9.73 20.07 1.03
N ARG A 33 -9.40 19.57 2.22
CA ARG A 33 -9.34 20.38 3.44
C ARG A 33 -8.41 21.57 3.25
N ALA A 34 -7.22 21.34 2.69
CA ALA A 34 -6.26 22.42 2.44
C ALA A 34 -6.80 23.46 1.43
N ALA A 35 -7.49 23.01 0.38
CA ALA A 35 -8.14 23.91 -0.59
C ALA A 35 -9.25 24.74 0.05
N VAL A 36 -10.12 24.12 0.85
CA VAL A 36 -11.19 24.80 1.61
C VAL A 36 -10.64 25.84 2.57
N VAL A 37 -9.59 25.50 3.33
CA VAL A 37 -8.93 26.45 4.25
C VAL A 37 -8.36 27.64 3.50
N ARG A 38 -7.72 27.43 2.33
CA ARG A 38 -7.21 28.53 1.50
C ARG A 38 -8.32 29.39 0.93
N ALA A 39 -9.43 28.81 0.48
CA ALA A 39 -10.58 29.54 -0.06
C ALA A 39 -11.21 30.45 1.01
N ILE A 40 -11.42 29.91 2.22
CA ILE A 40 -11.92 30.66 3.39
C ILE A 40 -10.97 31.83 3.71
N ASN A 41 -9.66 31.57 3.79
CA ASN A 41 -8.69 32.60 4.15
C ASN A 41 -8.51 33.69 3.08
N SER A 42 -8.90 33.42 1.83
CA SER A 42 -8.79 34.37 0.71
C SER A 42 -10.09 35.09 0.38
N GLY A 43 -11.17 34.85 1.14
CA GLY A 43 -12.48 35.46 0.91
C GLY A 43 -13.15 35.05 -0.40
N ARG A 44 -12.66 33.99 -1.06
CA ARG A 44 -13.22 33.51 -2.33
C ARG A 44 -14.54 32.76 -2.10
N PRO A 45 -15.50 32.84 -3.05
CA PRO A 45 -16.69 32.00 -3.03
C PRO A 45 -16.29 30.53 -2.96
N ASN A 46 -17.01 29.78 -2.15
CA ASN A 46 -16.66 28.41 -1.80
C ASN A 46 -17.63 27.44 -2.47
N ASP A 47 -17.46 27.26 -3.77
CA ASP A 47 -18.23 26.41 -4.68
C ASP A 47 -17.99 24.90 -4.46
N GLY A 48 -17.14 24.55 -3.49
CA GLY A 48 -16.85 23.16 -3.11
C GLY A 48 -15.56 22.64 -3.72
N VAL A 49 -15.14 21.46 -3.28
CA VAL A 49 -13.98 20.78 -3.87
C VAL A 49 -14.50 19.68 -4.79
N TRP A 50 -14.06 19.70 -6.04
CA TRP A 50 -14.43 18.70 -7.05
C TRP A 50 -14.21 17.28 -6.50
N GLY A 51 -15.24 16.45 -6.55
CA GLY A 51 -15.22 15.05 -6.09
C GLY A 51 -15.42 14.83 -4.58
N ILE A 52 -15.61 15.88 -3.76
CA ILE A 52 -15.73 15.75 -2.29
C ILE A 52 -16.95 16.48 -1.73
N GLY A 53 -17.39 17.57 -2.35
CA GLY A 53 -18.65 18.24 -2.04
C GLY A 53 -18.49 19.63 -1.43
N PRO A 54 -19.56 20.20 -0.85
CA PRO A 54 -19.59 21.60 -0.41
C PRO A 54 -18.66 21.79 0.78
N ALA A 55 -17.89 22.86 0.74
CA ALA A 55 -16.81 23.10 1.70
C ALA A 55 -17.23 23.18 3.17
N ARG A 56 -18.49 23.57 3.44
CA ARG A 56 -19.09 23.55 4.79
C ARG A 56 -19.05 22.15 5.42
N GLY A 57 -19.15 21.09 4.62
CA GLY A 57 -19.11 19.70 5.08
C GLY A 57 -17.70 19.11 5.13
N VAL A 58 -16.78 19.62 4.31
CA VAL A 58 -15.42 19.06 4.17
C VAL A 58 -14.60 19.21 5.45
N LYS A 59 -14.63 20.38 6.10
CA LYS A 59 -13.82 20.61 7.32
C LYS A 59 -14.26 19.69 8.47
N PRO A 60 -15.54 19.63 8.88
CA PRO A 60 -15.99 18.72 9.93
C PRO A 60 -15.74 17.25 9.60
N TYR A 61 -15.97 16.85 8.34
CA TYR A 61 -15.72 15.48 7.91
C TYR A 61 -14.25 15.08 8.06
N CYS A 62 -13.32 15.93 7.58
CA CYS A 62 -11.90 15.65 7.70
C CYS A 62 -11.41 15.67 9.15
N GLU A 63 -11.93 16.58 9.98
CA GLU A 63 -11.45 16.78 11.36
C GLU A 63 -12.02 15.76 12.36
N TYR A 64 -13.28 15.35 12.21
CA TYR A 64 -13.95 14.49 13.18
C TYR A 64 -14.05 13.03 12.72
N VAL A 65 -14.27 12.78 11.42
CA VAL A 65 -14.46 11.43 10.90
C VAL A 65 -13.14 10.85 10.40
N LEU A 66 -12.49 11.52 9.44
CA LEU A 66 -11.30 10.95 8.83
C LEU A 66 -10.10 10.90 9.76
N LYS A 67 -9.87 11.95 10.56
CA LYS A 67 -8.75 11.97 11.51
C LYS A 67 -8.76 10.76 12.45
N ARG A 68 -9.95 10.30 12.87
CA ARG A 68 -10.10 9.16 13.77
C ARG A 68 -9.62 7.85 13.14
N HIS A 69 -9.95 7.62 11.88
CA HIS A 69 -9.69 6.35 11.19
C HIS A 69 -8.47 6.39 10.27
N ALA A 70 -7.83 7.56 10.13
CA ALA A 70 -6.75 7.78 9.17
C ALA A 70 -5.57 6.82 9.37
N HIS A 71 -5.28 6.47 10.62
CA HIS A 71 -4.17 5.60 10.98
C HIS A 71 -4.42 4.12 10.67
N ASP A 72 -5.67 3.66 10.80
CA ASP A 72 -6.02 2.22 10.71
C ASP A 72 -6.12 1.71 9.27
N TRP A 73 -6.40 2.59 8.30
CA TRP A 73 -6.79 2.16 6.96
C TRP A 73 -5.74 1.30 6.24
N ALA A 74 -4.45 1.56 6.47
CA ALA A 74 -3.41 0.76 5.85
C ALA A 74 -3.36 -0.66 6.43
N GLU A 75 -3.60 -0.79 7.73
CA GLU A 75 -3.68 -2.09 8.43
C GLU A 75 -4.95 -2.84 8.05
N VAL A 76 -6.09 -2.15 7.98
CA VAL A 76 -7.37 -2.74 7.54
C VAL A 76 -7.25 -3.26 6.10
N ALA A 77 -6.68 -2.46 5.20
CA ALA A 77 -6.51 -2.85 3.80
C ALA A 77 -5.56 -4.05 3.67
N LEU A 78 -4.44 -4.04 4.40
CA LEU A 78 -3.48 -5.16 4.38
C LEU A 78 -4.09 -6.43 5.01
N SER A 79 -4.82 -6.30 6.12
CA SER A 79 -5.53 -7.42 6.76
C SER A 79 -6.51 -8.07 5.78
N ALA A 80 -7.32 -7.27 5.10
CA ALA A 80 -8.27 -7.75 4.12
C ALA A 80 -7.59 -8.45 2.94
N ALA A 81 -6.46 -7.90 2.45
CA ALA A 81 -5.70 -8.52 1.38
C ALA A 81 -5.07 -9.85 1.79
N ILE A 82 -4.51 -9.93 3.00
CA ILE A 82 -3.94 -11.17 3.55
C ILE A 82 -5.02 -12.24 3.74
N GLY A 83 -6.16 -11.88 4.34
CA GLY A 83 -7.30 -12.79 4.51
C GLY A 83 -7.80 -13.30 3.17
N PHE A 84 -7.99 -12.42 2.18
CA PHE A 84 -8.35 -12.81 0.82
C PHE A 84 -7.34 -13.79 0.20
N LEU A 85 -6.04 -13.52 0.31
CA LEU A 85 -5.00 -14.39 -0.23
C LEU A 85 -5.03 -15.79 0.41
N ILE A 86 -5.18 -15.86 1.73
CA ILE A 86 -5.12 -17.12 2.48
C ILE A 86 -6.43 -17.90 2.36
N ASP A 87 -7.55 -17.26 2.66
CA ASP A 87 -8.84 -17.93 2.88
C ASP A 87 -9.59 -18.17 1.56
N GLU A 88 -9.52 -17.22 0.62
CA GLU A 88 -10.26 -17.29 -0.64
C GLU A 88 -9.41 -17.88 -1.78
N ILE A 89 -8.14 -17.49 -1.88
CA ILE A 89 -7.25 -17.95 -2.95
C ILE A 89 -6.43 -19.19 -2.54
N GLY A 90 -6.17 -19.39 -1.24
CA GLY A 90 -5.35 -20.50 -0.75
C GLY A 90 -3.84 -20.29 -0.90
N ILE A 91 -3.38 -19.04 -1.06
CA ILE A 91 -1.96 -18.69 -1.10
C ILE A 91 -1.44 -18.49 0.33
N SER A 92 -0.42 -19.26 0.68
CA SER A 92 0.21 -19.20 2.00
C SER A 92 1.56 -18.49 2.01
N GLN A 93 2.24 -18.36 0.87
CA GLN A 93 3.52 -17.64 0.80
C GLN A 93 3.33 -16.24 0.25
N ILE A 94 3.33 -15.27 1.15
CA ILE A 94 3.02 -13.87 0.83
C ILE A 94 4.30 -13.03 0.95
N TRP A 95 4.64 -12.36 -0.15
CA TRP A 95 5.76 -11.44 -0.25
C TRP A 95 5.26 -10.00 -0.18
N TYR A 96 6.10 -9.09 0.27
CA TYR A 96 5.82 -7.65 0.28
C TYR A 96 7.09 -6.88 -0.09
N HIS A 97 6.96 -5.83 -0.90
CA HIS A 97 8.13 -5.05 -1.32
C HIS A 97 8.78 -4.24 -0.18
N ASP A 98 10.11 -4.21 -0.12
CA ASP A 98 10.82 -3.13 0.57
C ASP A 98 10.70 -1.81 -0.23
N SER A 99 10.73 -0.69 0.49
CA SER A 99 10.69 0.66 -0.08
C SER A 99 11.69 0.91 -1.22
N ASP A 100 12.93 0.45 -1.06
CA ASP A 100 14.01 0.71 -2.02
C ASP A 100 13.90 -0.23 -3.22
N THR A 101 13.59 -1.50 -2.98
CA THR A 101 13.38 -2.49 -4.03
C THR A 101 12.17 -2.12 -4.90
N ARG A 102 11.06 -1.67 -4.32
CA ARG A 102 9.91 -1.15 -5.09
C ARG A 102 10.28 0.02 -5.98
N ALA A 103 10.99 1.00 -5.44
CA ALA A 103 11.38 2.18 -6.20
C ALA A 103 12.26 1.81 -7.42
N ARG A 104 13.13 0.81 -7.28
CA ARG A 104 13.94 0.27 -8.38
C ARG A 104 13.10 -0.50 -9.40
N VAL A 105 12.24 -1.42 -8.94
CA VAL A 105 11.34 -2.22 -9.79
C VAL A 105 10.46 -1.30 -10.64
N LYS A 106 9.82 -0.32 -10.01
CA LYS A 106 8.89 0.61 -10.67
C LYS A 106 9.57 1.85 -11.28
N ARG A 107 10.91 1.94 -11.23
CA ARG A 107 11.70 3.08 -11.73
C ARG A 107 11.20 4.43 -11.22
N ILE A 108 10.72 4.48 -9.98
CA ILE A 108 10.14 5.68 -9.36
C ILE A 108 11.27 6.63 -8.96
N LYS A 109 11.30 7.83 -9.55
CA LYS A 109 12.33 8.85 -9.28
C LYS A 109 11.86 10.01 -8.41
N TRP A 110 10.62 10.48 -8.60
CA TRP A 110 10.20 11.81 -8.10
C TRP A 110 9.36 11.77 -6.83
N SER A 111 8.37 10.88 -6.74
CA SER A 111 7.47 10.78 -5.59
C SER A 111 7.51 9.37 -5.05
N LYS A 112 8.43 9.15 -4.10
CA LYS A 112 8.47 7.89 -3.35
C LYS A 112 7.28 7.85 -2.39
N PRO A 113 6.65 6.69 -2.22
CA PRO A 113 5.56 6.57 -1.25
C PRO A 113 6.10 6.71 0.19
N PRO A 114 5.23 6.95 1.18
CA PRO A 114 5.63 7.02 2.58
C PRO A 114 6.39 5.76 3.02
N ARG A 115 7.57 5.94 3.64
CA ARG A 115 8.44 4.81 4.03
C ARG A 115 7.75 3.86 5.01
N SER A 116 6.92 4.37 5.92
CA SER A 116 6.20 3.58 6.93
C SER A 116 5.36 2.45 6.33
N ILE A 117 4.73 2.68 5.18
CA ILE A 117 3.92 1.66 4.46
C ILE A 117 4.77 0.45 4.03
N TYR A 118 6.08 0.62 3.90
CA TYR A 118 7.01 -0.43 3.44
C TYR A 118 7.95 -0.89 4.55
N THR A 119 7.79 -0.40 5.78
CA THR A 119 8.65 -0.76 6.91
C THR A 119 7.86 -1.14 8.15
N SER A 120 7.08 -0.22 8.72
CA SER A 120 6.32 -0.50 9.95
C SER A 120 5.13 -1.40 9.70
N LEU A 121 4.43 -1.20 8.58
CA LEU A 121 3.24 -1.95 8.23
C LEU A 121 3.50 -3.45 8.01
N PRO A 122 4.43 -3.89 7.14
CA PRO A 122 4.70 -5.34 7.02
C PRO A 122 5.18 -5.94 8.35
N ARG A 123 5.93 -5.20 9.16
CA ARG A 123 6.42 -5.66 10.46
C ARG A 123 5.30 -5.91 11.47
N SER A 124 4.24 -5.08 11.50
CA SER A 124 3.11 -5.30 12.42
C SER A 124 2.28 -6.54 12.05
N PHE A 125 2.40 -7.01 10.81
CA PHE A 125 1.79 -8.24 10.30
C PHE A 125 2.75 -9.44 10.33
N CYS A 126 3.80 -9.39 11.15
CA CYS A 126 4.76 -10.47 11.33
C CYS A 126 5.51 -10.88 10.05
N PHE A 127 5.61 -10.00 9.05
CA PHE A 127 6.50 -10.26 7.93
C PHE A 127 7.95 -10.16 8.39
N GLU A 128 8.76 -11.09 7.88
CA GLU A 128 10.20 -11.13 8.12
C GLU A 128 10.95 -10.53 6.93
N ARG A 129 11.97 -9.74 7.24
CA ARG A 129 12.81 -9.12 6.21
C ARG A 129 13.80 -10.15 5.69
N THR A 130 13.92 -10.27 4.37
CA THR A 130 14.77 -11.27 3.70
C THR A 130 15.43 -10.70 2.46
N SER A 131 16.59 -11.26 2.09
CA SER A 131 17.27 -11.01 0.81
C SER A 131 16.81 -11.95 -0.30
N GLN A 132 15.99 -12.95 0.03
CA GLN A 132 15.35 -13.82 -0.97
C GLN A 132 14.29 -13.03 -1.74
N ALA A 133 14.10 -13.41 -3.01
CA ALA A 133 13.11 -12.80 -3.88
C ALA A 133 12.07 -13.83 -4.36
N PRO A 134 10.81 -13.42 -4.59
CA PRO A 134 9.78 -14.30 -5.14
C PRO A 134 10.20 -14.83 -6.51
N GLY A 135 10.02 -16.14 -6.72
CA GLY A 135 10.52 -16.83 -7.92
C GLY A 135 9.93 -16.26 -9.22
N PHE A 136 8.63 -16.00 -9.21
CA PHE A 136 7.92 -15.42 -10.36
C PHE A 136 8.38 -13.99 -10.70
N LEU A 137 8.77 -13.21 -9.68
CA LEU A 137 9.30 -11.87 -9.90
C LEU A 137 10.71 -11.92 -10.49
N VAL A 138 11.56 -12.84 -10.02
CA VAL A 138 12.91 -13.04 -10.56
C VAL A 138 12.89 -13.42 -12.04
N SER A 139 11.90 -14.22 -12.44
CA SER A 139 11.73 -14.71 -13.82
C SER A 139 11.20 -13.64 -14.77
N SER A 140 10.34 -12.73 -14.28
CA SER A 140 9.73 -11.66 -15.07
C SER A 140 10.50 -10.33 -15.04
N ALA A 141 11.42 -10.16 -14.08
CA ALA A 141 12.19 -8.92 -13.93
C ALA A 141 13.20 -8.69 -15.07
N PRO A 142 13.52 -7.41 -15.40
CA PRO A 142 14.61 -7.07 -16.31
C PRO A 142 15.93 -7.74 -15.90
N LYS A 143 16.74 -8.18 -16.88
CA LYS A 143 17.97 -8.98 -16.67
C LYS A 143 18.86 -8.49 -15.50
N ASN A 144 19.12 -7.19 -15.43
CA ASN A 144 19.96 -6.62 -14.38
C ASN A 144 19.31 -6.71 -13.00
N LEU A 145 18.01 -6.43 -12.90
CA LEU A 145 17.27 -6.51 -11.64
C LEU A 145 17.13 -7.96 -11.16
N GLY A 146 16.77 -8.88 -12.07
CA GLY A 146 16.69 -10.31 -11.76
C GLY A 146 18.05 -10.87 -11.31
N ARG A 147 19.17 -10.38 -11.87
CA ARG A 147 20.52 -10.76 -11.41
C ARG A 147 20.79 -10.29 -9.98
N ARG A 148 20.39 -9.06 -9.63
CA ARG A 148 20.56 -8.51 -8.27
C ARG A 148 19.72 -9.26 -7.25
N MET A 149 18.47 -9.57 -7.58
CA MET A 149 17.59 -10.43 -6.78
C MET A 149 18.23 -11.81 -6.53
N ARG A 150 18.76 -12.46 -7.57
CA ARG A 150 19.45 -13.76 -7.44
C ARG A 150 20.72 -13.72 -6.57
N ARG A 151 21.36 -12.55 -6.46
CA ARG A 151 22.53 -12.33 -5.61
C ARG A 151 22.19 -11.91 -4.18
N GLY A 152 20.90 -11.75 -3.86
CA GLY A 152 20.47 -11.25 -2.55
C GLY A 152 20.76 -9.77 -2.33
N GLU A 153 20.93 -8.98 -3.40
CA GLU A 153 21.20 -7.54 -3.33
C GLU A 153 19.92 -6.69 -3.27
N GLU A 154 18.76 -7.33 -3.24
CA GLU A 154 17.44 -6.71 -3.09
C GLU A 154 16.79 -7.24 -1.82
N THR A 155 15.87 -6.45 -1.25
CA THR A 155 15.23 -6.80 0.02
C THR A 155 13.73 -6.89 -0.14
N PHE A 156 13.18 -7.91 0.50
CA PHE A 156 11.75 -8.17 0.55
C PHE A 156 11.33 -8.46 1.97
N TRP A 157 10.02 -8.43 2.16
CA TRP A 157 9.34 -8.95 3.32
C TRP A 157 8.66 -10.26 2.92
N ARG A 158 8.73 -11.28 3.77
CA ARG A 158 8.06 -12.56 3.55
C ARG A 158 7.25 -12.95 4.78
N MET A 159 6.06 -13.46 4.54
CA MET A 159 5.22 -14.11 5.54
C MET A 159 4.82 -15.47 4.97
N ASP A 160 5.14 -16.52 5.71
CA ASP A 160 4.67 -17.88 5.42
C ASP A 160 3.48 -18.15 6.36
N ALA A 161 2.27 -18.02 5.84
CA ALA A 161 1.05 -18.29 6.57
C ALA A 161 0.89 -19.81 6.77
N THR A 162 0.80 -20.24 8.01
CA THR A 162 0.43 -21.63 8.30
C THR A 162 -1.05 -21.79 7.99
N ARG A 163 -1.37 -22.59 6.97
CA ARG A 163 -2.75 -23.00 6.71
C ARG A 163 -3.21 -23.79 7.93
N LYS A 164 -4.28 -23.35 8.60
CA LYS A 164 -5.01 -24.28 9.47
C LYS A 164 -5.54 -25.37 8.56
N LEU A 165 -5.00 -26.59 8.70
CA LEU A 165 -5.62 -27.79 8.15
C LEU A 165 -6.98 -27.91 8.84
N ASN A 166 -8.04 -27.54 8.13
CA ASN A 166 -9.41 -27.87 8.52
C ASN A 166 -9.69 -29.32 8.08
#